data_AF-A0A7C4DXM4-F1
#
_entry.id   AF-A0A7C4DXM4-F1
#
_cell.length_a   1.000
_cell.length_b   1.000
_cell.length_c   1.000
_cell.angle_alpha   90.00
_cell.angle_beta   90.00
_cell.angle_gamma   90.00
#
_symmetry.space_group_name_H-M   'P 1'
#
loop_
_entity.id
_entity.type
_entity.pdbx_description
1 polymer ?
#
loop_
_entity_poly.entity_id
_entity_poly.type
_entity_poly.pdbx_seq_one_letter_code
_entity_poly.pdbx_strand_id
1 'polypeptide(L)'
;PFVTDLIYGQDAWRRFLSEYKRVPLPLAVYGITITSLTAGICEEVVWRGYLQTRFERLLRGRVLAAVLLQAVLFGLWHSISVHTLFTVIIGFIYGLIYARTRRLMPMMVSHWLGDVVGFSAMYFIA
;
A
#
# COMPACT_ATOMS: atom_id res chain seq x y z
N PRO A 1 15.75 2.20 -2.60
CA PRO A 1 17.16 2.66 -2.55
C PRO A 1 18.20 1.57 -2.24
N PHE A 2 17.92 0.51 -1.47
CA PHE A 2 18.88 -0.60 -1.31
C PHE A 2 18.47 -1.84 -2.11
N VAL A 3 17.30 -2.44 -1.83
CA VAL A 3 16.83 -3.62 -2.57
C VAL A 3 16.55 -3.30 -4.03
N THR A 4 15.94 -2.14 -4.28
CA THR A 4 15.71 -1.64 -5.63
C THR A 4 17.02 -1.49 -6.40
N ASP A 5 18.06 -0.97 -5.76
CA ASP A 5 19.36 -0.73 -6.39
C ASP A 5 20.17 -2.05 -6.52
N LEU A 6 19.94 -3.00 -5.62
CA LEU A 6 20.50 -4.35 -5.69
C LEU A 6 19.93 -5.15 -6.87
N ILE A 7 18.61 -5.03 -7.12
CA ILE A 7 17.90 -5.79 -8.18
C ILE A 7 17.99 -5.10 -9.54
N TYR A 8 17.79 -3.78 -9.57
CA TYR A 8 17.64 -3.00 -10.81
C TYR A 8 18.87 -2.14 -11.14
N GLY A 9 19.92 -2.20 -10.31
CA GLY A 9 21.14 -1.43 -10.47
C GLY A 9 21.11 -0.07 -9.79
N GLN A 10 22.29 0.52 -9.60
CA GLN A 10 22.43 1.83 -8.95
C GLN A 10 21.62 2.91 -9.69
N ASP A 11 21.07 3.86 -8.93
CA ASP A 11 20.22 4.95 -9.41
C ASP A 11 18.87 4.52 -10.02
N ALA A 12 18.44 3.26 -9.86
CA ALA A 12 17.14 2.78 -10.36
C ALA A 12 15.98 3.68 -9.93
N TRP A 13 15.98 4.13 -8.67
CA TRP A 13 14.95 5.04 -8.17
C TRP A 13 14.97 6.42 -8.84
N ARG A 14 16.15 6.99 -9.09
CA ARG A 14 16.29 8.28 -9.78
C ARG A 14 15.82 8.19 -11.23
N ARG A 15 16.17 7.10 -11.91
CA ARG A 15 15.72 6.81 -13.28
C ARG A 15 14.20 6.65 -13.33
N PHE A 16 13.63 5.87 -12.41
CA PHE A 16 12.19 5.73 -12.30
C PHE A 16 11.50 7.09 -12.15
N LEU A 17 11.95 7.93 -11.22
CA LEU A 17 11.39 9.26 -11.03
C LEU A 17 11.53 10.16 -12.26
N SER A 18 12.68 10.11 -12.96
CA SER A 18 12.87 10.90 -14.17
C SER A 18 11.95 10.48 -15.31
N GLU A 19 11.72 9.17 -15.49
CA GLU A 19 10.77 8.69 -16.50
C GLU A 19 9.32 8.95 -16.08
N TYR A 20 9.01 8.79 -14.80
CA TYR A 20 7.68 9.05 -14.26
C TYR A 20 7.23 10.50 -14.49
N LYS A 21 8.13 11.48 -14.30
CA LYS A 21 7.85 12.91 -14.58
C LYS A 21 7.74 13.27 -16.06
N ARG A 22 8.23 12.41 -16.96
CA ARG A 22 8.14 12.64 -18.41
C ARG A 22 6.78 12.23 -18.97
N VAL A 23 6.00 11.47 -18.22
CA VAL A 23 4.65 11.07 -18.62
C VAL A 23 3.80 12.32 -18.85
N PRO A 24 3.10 12.47 -19.99
CA PRO A 24 2.25 13.63 -20.24
C PRO A 24 1.17 13.77 -19.15
N LEU A 25 0.90 15.01 -18.71
CA LEU A 25 0.02 15.29 -17.59
C LEU A 25 -1.35 14.57 -17.65
N PRO A 26 -2.08 14.54 -18.79
CA PRO A 26 -3.37 13.84 -18.85
C PRO A 26 -3.23 12.33 -18.57
N LEU A 27 -2.16 11.72 -19.09
CA LEU A 27 -1.87 10.31 -18.88
C LEU A 27 -1.43 10.04 -17.44
N ALA A 28 -0.64 10.95 -16.85
CA ALA A 28 -0.24 10.85 -15.44
C ALA A 28 -1.46 10.92 -14.51
N VAL A 29 -2.36 11.90 -14.71
CA VAL A 29 -3.58 12.04 -13.90
C VAL A 29 -4.47 10.80 -14.04
N TYR A 30 -4.67 10.32 -15.27
CA TYR A 30 -5.45 9.10 -15.52
C TYR A 30 -4.80 7.89 -14.84
N GLY A 31 -3.51 7.68 -15.06
CA GLY A 31 -2.74 6.57 -14.50
C GLY A 31 -2.83 6.56 -12.99
N ILE A 32 -2.43 7.66 -12.33
CA ILE A 32 -2.47 7.81 -10.87
C ILE A 32 -3.85 7.50 -10.34
N THR A 33 -4.91 8.07 -10.92
CA THR A 33 -6.26 7.89 -10.37
C THR A 33 -6.74 6.45 -10.48
N ILE A 34 -6.53 5.82 -11.64
CA ILE A 34 -7.05 4.46 -11.91
C ILE A 34 -6.20 3.39 -11.24
N THR A 35 -4.87 3.49 -11.28
CA THR A 35 -4.00 2.51 -10.62
C THR A 35 -4.19 2.55 -9.12
N SER A 36 -4.28 3.74 -8.52
CA SER A 36 -4.56 3.88 -7.09
C SER A 36 -5.94 3.35 -6.71
N LEU A 37 -6.95 3.53 -7.57
CA LEU A 37 -8.29 3.02 -7.28
C LEU A 37 -8.31 1.49 -7.29
N THR A 38 -7.71 0.91 -8.32
CA THR A 38 -7.62 -0.56 -8.45
C THR A 38 -6.77 -1.16 -7.34
N ALA A 39 -5.63 -0.55 -7.00
CA ALA A 39 -4.79 -0.97 -5.87
C ALA A 39 -5.56 -0.87 -4.54
N GLY A 40 -6.13 0.30 -4.23
CA GLY A 40 -6.90 0.52 -3.00
C GLY A 40 -8.09 -0.44 -2.84
N ILE A 41 -8.73 -0.87 -3.92
CA ILE A 41 -9.77 -1.91 -3.85
C ILE A 41 -9.14 -3.29 -3.63
N CYS A 42 -8.25 -3.72 -4.54
CA CYS A 42 -7.70 -5.06 -4.55
C CYS A 42 -6.93 -5.38 -3.25
N GLU A 43 -6.12 -4.45 -2.78
CA GLU A 43 -5.32 -4.62 -1.59
C GLU A 43 -6.20 -4.71 -0.34
N GLU A 44 -7.21 -3.85 -0.17
CA GLU A 44 -8.09 -3.94 0.99
C GLU A 44 -8.92 -5.25 1.00
N VAL A 45 -9.37 -5.73 -0.17
CA VAL A 45 -10.05 -7.03 -0.27
C VAL A 45 -9.12 -8.17 0.15
N VAL A 46 -7.91 -8.23 -0.43
CA VAL A 46 -6.98 -9.34 -0.19
C VAL A 46 -6.46 -9.31 1.24
N TRP A 47 -5.98 -8.16 1.70
CA TRP A 47 -5.26 -8.08 2.96
C TRP A 47 -6.20 -8.04 4.17
N ARG A 48 -7.30 -7.28 4.10
CA ARG A 48 -8.22 -7.12 5.25
C ARG A 48 -9.40 -8.08 5.11
N GLY A 49 -10.09 -8.03 3.97
CA GLY A 49 -11.26 -8.88 3.72
C GLY A 49 -10.94 -10.37 3.87
N TYR A 50 -9.87 -10.82 3.21
CA TYR A 50 -9.44 -12.21 3.22
C TYR A 50 -8.39 -12.50 4.31
N LEU A 51 -7.17 -11.99 4.17
CA LEU A 51 -6.02 -12.48 4.95
C LEU A 51 -6.18 -12.25 6.45
N GLN A 52 -6.54 -11.04 6.88
CA GLN A 52 -6.82 -10.73 8.29
C GLN A 52 -7.93 -11.64 8.84
N THR A 53 -9.06 -11.76 8.14
CA THR A 53 -10.18 -12.63 8.55
C THR A 53 -9.74 -14.10 8.67
N ARG A 54 -8.88 -14.59 7.78
CA ARG A 54 -8.32 -15.94 7.84
C ARG A 54 -7.39 -16.11 9.05
N PHE A 55 -6.52 -15.15 9.32
CA PHE A 55 -5.64 -15.20 10.50
C PHE A 55 -6.42 -15.11 11.81
N GLU A 56 -7.47 -14.30 11.89
CA GLU A 56 -8.33 -14.25 13.07
C GLU A 56 -8.95 -15.63 13.37
N ARG A 57 -9.37 -16.37 12.33
CA ARG A 57 -9.88 -17.75 12.49
C ARG A 57 -8.77 -18.73 12.89
N LEU A 58 -7.62 -18.71 12.20
CA LEU A 58 -6.50 -19.62 12.46
C LEU A 58 -5.90 -19.43 13.85
N LEU A 59 -5.84 -18.17 14.33
CA LEU A 59 -5.31 -17.81 15.64
C LEU A 59 -6.38 -17.83 16.74
N ARG A 60 -7.50 -18.53 16.53
CA ARG A 60 -8.56 -18.74 17.52
C ARG A 60 -9.11 -17.44 18.10
N GLY A 61 -9.33 -16.43 17.25
CA GLY A 61 -9.89 -15.14 17.64
C GLY A 61 -8.89 -14.15 18.26
N ARG A 62 -7.58 -14.43 18.24
CA ARG A 62 -6.55 -13.47 18.68
C ARG A 62 -6.38 -12.32 17.68
N VAL A 63 -7.34 -11.40 17.69
CA VAL A 63 -7.45 -10.28 16.73
C VAL A 63 -6.16 -9.49 16.60
N LEU A 64 -5.55 -9.10 17.73
CA LEU A 64 -4.34 -8.28 17.68
C LEU A 64 -3.18 -9.00 16.98
N ALA A 65 -2.99 -10.29 17.25
CA ALA A 65 -1.95 -11.09 16.59
C ALA A 65 -2.23 -11.27 15.09
N ALA A 66 -3.50 -11.45 14.70
CA ALA A 66 -3.91 -11.54 13.31
C ALA A 66 -3.65 -10.23 12.54
N VAL A 67 -3.98 -9.09 13.15
CA VAL A 67 -3.72 -7.75 12.60
C VAL A 67 -2.22 -7.49 12.48
N LEU A 68 -1.43 -7.82 13.51
CA LEU A 68 0.02 -7.63 13.49
C LEU A 68 0.68 -8.47 12.39
N LEU A 69 0.32 -9.75 12.29
CA LEU A 69 0.84 -10.64 11.25
C LEU A 69 0.45 -10.15 9.85
N GLN A 70 -0.81 -9.77 9.65
CA GLN A 70 -1.28 -9.22 8.38
C GLN A 70 -0.52 -7.93 8.01
N ALA A 71 -0.36 -7.01 8.96
CA ALA A 71 0.32 -5.73 8.73
C ALA A 71 1.80 -5.92 8.36
N VAL A 72 2.50 -6.84 9.02
CA VAL A 72 3.89 -7.17 8.69
C VAL A 72 4.00 -7.74 7.27
N LEU A 73 3.14 -8.70 6.91
CA LEU A 73 3.14 -9.29 5.57
C LEU A 73 2.77 -8.26 4.49
N PHE A 74 1.83 -7.36 4.77
CA PHE A 74 1.48 -6.25 3.90
C PHE A 74 2.64 -5.28 3.70
N GLY A 75 3.40 -5.00 4.77
CA GLY A 75 4.61 -4.18 4.65
C GLY A 75 5.65 -4.82 3.74
N LEU A 76 5.92 -6.11 3.95
CA LEU A 76 6.91 -6.87 3.15
C LEU A 76 6.51 -7.00 1.67
N TRP A 77 5.20 -7.01 1.37
CA TRP A 77 4.69 -6.95 -0.01
C TRP A 77 5.19 -5.72 -0.77
N HIS A 78 5.46 -4.62 -0.06
CA HIS A 78 5.94 -3.36 -0.62
C HIS A 78 7.48 -3.28 -0.71
N SER A 79 8.16 -4.42 -0.82
CA SER A 79 9.63 -4.59 -0.78
C SER A 79 10.26 -4.31 0.59
N ILE A 80 11.60 -4.32 0.67
CA ILE A 80 12.36 -3.99 1.89
C ILE A 80 13.02 -2.61 1.71
N SER A 81 12.41 -1.60 2.31
CA SER A 81 12.88 -0.22 2.31
C SER A 81 12.27 0.56 3.49
N VAL A 82 12.57 1.86 3.60
CA VAL A 82 11.90 2.73 4.59
C VAL A 82 10.38 2.76 4.38
N HIS A 83 9.90 2.61 3.14
CA HIS A 83 8.48 2.55 2.83
C HIS A 83 7.79 1.35 3.50
N THR A 84 8.48 0.22 3.64
CA THR A 84 8.01 -0.98 4.36
C THR A 84 7.56 -0.65 5.78
N LEU A 85 8.32 0.18 6.51
CA LEU A 85 7.97 0.54 7.88
C LEU A 85 6.66 1.34 7.91
N PHE A 86 6.50 2.29 7.00
CA PHE A 86 5.27 3.07 6.87
C PHE A 86 4.07 2.19 6.49
N THR A 87 4.25 1.24 5.56
CA THR A 87 3.18 0.33 5.15
C THR A 87 2.79 -0.67 6.24
N VAL A 88 3.73 -1.13 7.09
CA VAL A 88 3.39 -1.90 8.30
C VAL A 88 2.55 -1.06 9.26
N ILE A 89 2.93 0.20 9.53
CA ILE A 89 2.22 1.06 10.47
C ILE A 89 0.79 1.35 9.99
N ILE A 90 0.62 1.77 8.73
CA ILE A 90 -0.71 2.05 8.18
C ILE A 90 -1.53 0.77 8.05
N GLY A 91 -0.89 -0.35 7.69
CA GLY A 91 -1.47 -1.69 7.65
C GLY A 91 -2.08 -2.08 8.98
N PHE A 92 -1.33 -1.86 10.06
CA PHE A 92 -1.77 -2.13 11.43
C PHE A 92 -2.95 -1.24 11.85
N ILE A 93 -2.88 0.07 11.59
CA ILE A 93 -3.97 1.01 11.89
C ILE A 93 -5.26 0.61 11.17
N TYR A 94 -5.18 0.35 9.85
CA TYR A 94 -6.32 -0.05 9.05
C TYR A 94 -6.87 -1.41 9.50
N GLY A 95 -5.99 -2.35 9.85
CA GLY A 95 -6.39 -3.65 10.36
C GLY A 95 -7.14 -3.57 11.70
N LEU A 96 -6.74 -2.66 12.59
CA LEU A 96 -7.47 -2.37 13.83
C LEU A 96 -8.84 -1.74 13.56
N ILE A 97 -8.94 -0.82 12.60
CA ILE A 97 -10.21 -0.20 12.20
C ILE A 97 -11.13 -1.25 11.58
N TYR A 98 -10.61 -2.09 10.68
CA TYR A 98 -11.38 -3.17 10.06
C TYR A 98 -11.85 -4.20 11.08
N ALA A 99 -11.00 -4.58 12.05
CA ALA A 99 -11.36 -5.53 13.10
C ALA A 99 -12.59 -5.09 13.90
N ARG A 100 -12.74 -3.77 14.12
CA ARG A 100 -13.89 -3.18 14.82
C ARG A 100 -15.10 -2.92 13.91
N THR A 101 -14.87 -2.41 12.70
CA THR A 101 -15.96 -1.91 11.84
C THR A 101 -16.49 -2.95 10.87
N ARG A 102 -15.66 -3.90 10.44
CA ARG A 102 -15.94 -4.92 9.42
C ARG A 102 -16.47 -4.36 8.09
N ARG A 103 -16.16 -3.11 7.79
CA ARG A 103 -16.48 -2.44 6.53
C ARG A 103 -15.20 -2.34 5.72
N LEU A 104 -15.22 -2.52 4.41
CA LEU A 104 -14.03 -2.30 3.57
C LEU A 104 -14.06 -0.94 2.88
N MET A 105 -15.25 -0.47 2.52
CA MET A 105 -15.44 0.78 1.76
C MET A 105 -14.70 1.99 2.31
N PRO A 106 -14.75 2.32 3.62
CA PRO A 106 -14.02 3.49 4.14
C PRO A 106 -12.50 3.37 3.94
N MET A 107 -11.96 2.15 4.09
CA MET A 107 -10.52 1.88 3.95
C MET A 107 -10.10 1.92 2.49
N MET A 108 -10.92 1.39 1.58
CA MET A 108 -10.69 1.48 0.14
C MET A 108 -10.63 2.92 -0.33
N VAL A 109 -11.59 3.75 0.12
CA VAL A 109 -11.63 5.18 -0.23
C VAL A 109 -10.42 5.91 0.36
N SER A 110 -10.08 5.68 1.63
CA SER A 110 -8.94 6.36 2.25
C SER A 110 -7.60 5.93 1.65
N HIS A 111 -7.46 4.65 1.29
CA HIS A 111 -6.28 4.13 0.60
C HIS A 111 -6.15 4.76 -0.78
N TRP A 112 -7.22 4.72 -1.59
CA TRP A 112 -7.24 5.34 -2.91
C TRP A 112 -6.84 6.82 -2.86
N LEU A 113 -7.44 7.60 -1.96
CA LEU A 113 -7.11 9.01 -1.80
C LEU A 113 -5.67 9.23 -1.33
N GLY A 114 -5.20 8.40 -0.39
CA GLY A 114 -3.82 8.45 0.09
C GLY A 114 -2.80 8.22 -1.04
N ASP A 115 -3.06 7.22 -1.88
CA ASP A 115 -2.21 6.90 -3.03
C ASP A 115 -2.27 8.00 -4.08
N VAL A 116 -3.47 8.53 -4.40
CA VAL A 116 -3.61 9.66 -5.33
C VAL A 116 -2.76 10.85 -4.86
N VAL A 117 -2.83 11.20 -3.57
CA VAL A 117 -2.02 12.29 -2.99
C VAL A 117 -0.53 11.95 -3.06
N GLY A 118 -0.13 10.74 -2.64
CA GLY A 118 1.27 10.31 -2.63
C GLY A 118 1.91 10.30 -4.00
N PHE A 119 1.26 9.66 -4.98
CA PHE A 119 1.76 9.61 -6.36
C PHE A 119 1.73 10.98 -7.03
N SER A 120 0.72 11.82 -6.75
CA SER A 120 0.72 13.21 -7.23
C SER A 120 1.88 14.01 -6.65
N ALA A 121 2.16 13.88 -5.35
CA ALA A 121 3.31 14.52 -4.73
C ALA A 121 4.63 14.04 -5.36
N MET A 122 4.77 12.75 -5.65
CA MET A 122 5.93 12.23 -6.37
C MET A 122 6.05 12.80 -7.79
N TYR A 123 4.94 13.06 -8.47
CA TYR A 123 4.95 13.61 -9.83
C TYR A 123 5.32 15.10 -9.87
N PHE A 124 4.77 15.91 -8.95
CA PHE A 124 4.91 17.37 -8.96
C PHE A 124 6.04 17.93 -8.08
N ILE A 125 6.45 17.22 -7.02
CA ILE A 125 7.30 17.76 -5.94
C ILE A 125 8.64 17.03 -5.84
N ALA A 126 8.65 15.70 -5.99
CA ALA A 126 9.89 14.92 -5.97
C ALA A 126 10.75 15.22 -7.19
#